data_AF-A0A924ZSV5-F1
#
_entry.id   AF-A0A924ZSV5-F1
#
_cell.length_a   1.000
_cell.length_b   1.000
_cell.length_c   1.000
_cell.angle_alpha   90.00
_cell.angle_beta   90.00
_cell.angle_gamma   90.00
#
_symmetry.space_group_name_H-M   'P 1'
#
loop_
_entity.id
_entity.type
_entity.pdbx_description
1 polymer ?
#
loop_
_entity_poly.entity_id
_entity_poly.type
_entity_poly.pdbx_seq_one_letter_code
_entity_poly.pdbx_strand_id
1 'polypeptide(L)' 'MDSKYVGYWTGEFEGTNQGGLAIDIRVDNNKLTGIAKLNEADFGQYEYVLSGSIDVDPLS' A
#
# COMPACT_ATOMS: atom_id res chain seq x y z
N MET A 1 15.83 1.41 14.72
CA MET A 1 14.78 1.74 13.75
C MET A 1 14.48 0.48 12.99
N ASP A 2 13.33 -0.14 13.25
CA ASP A 2 12.97 -1.43 12.68
C ASP A 2 12.39 -1.19 11.28
N SER A 3 13.16 -1.47 10.23
CA SER A 3 12.82 -1.22 8.83
C SER A 3 11.79 -2.20 8.25
N LYS A 4 11.09 -2.96 9.10
CA LYS A 4 10.23 -4.10 8.71
C LYS A 4 8.99 -3.71 7.89
N TYR A 5 8.63 -2.43 7.84
CA TYR A 5 7.37 -1.98 7.23
C TYR A 5 7.56 -1.01 6.05
N VAL A 6 8.80 -0.74 5.64
CA VAL A 6 9.07 0.08 4.44
C VAL A 6 9.25 -0.86 3.26
N GLY A 7 8.43 -0.69 2.22
CA GLY A 7 8.44 -1.59 1.08
C GLY A 7 7.64 -1.07 -0.09
N TYR A 8 7.88 -1.69 -1.24
CA TYR A 8 7.11 -1.52 -2.44
C TYR A 8 6.49 -2.86 -2.79
N TRP A 9 5.17 -2.90 -2.93
CA TRP A 9 4.43 -4.13 -3.26
C TRP A 9 3.66 -3.92 -4.56
N THR A 10 3.76 -4.90 -5.45
CA THR A 10 2.97 -4.98 -6.67
C THR A 10 2.16 -6.25 -6.67
N GLY A 11 0.90 -6.16 -7.09
CA GLY A 11 0.00 -7.28 -7.23
C GLY A 11 -0.83 -7.17 -8.50
N GLU A 12 -1.27 -8.32 -9.00
CA GLU A 12 -2.24 -8.44 -10.08
C GLU A 12 -3.59 -8.83 -9.49
N PHE A 13 -4.66 -8.26 -10.02
CA PHE A 13 -6.02 -8.63 -9.65
C PHE A 13 -6.80 -9.03 -10.89
N GLU A 14 -7.41 -10.21 -10.83
CA GLU A 14 -8.22 -10.76 -11.89
C GLU A 14 -9.70 -10.78 -11.46
N GLY A 15 -10.57 -10.21 -12.31
CA GLY A 15 -12.02 -10.11 -12.11
C GLY A 15 -12.70 -9.71 -13.42
N THR A 16 -13.90 -9.11 -13.37
CA THR A 16 -14.58 -8.61 -14.59
C THR A 16 -13.73 -7.60 -15.37
N ASN A 17 -12.79 -6.93 -14.70
CA ASN A 17 -11.71 -6.14 -15.29
C ASN A 17 -10.34 -6.79 -14.96
N GLN A 18 -9.43 -6.80 -15.93
CA GLN A 18 -8.00 -7.05 -15.69
C GLN A 18 -7.34 -5.77 -15.21
N GLY A 19 -6.55 -5.86 -14.13
CA GLY A 19 -5.92 -4.69 -13.54
C GLY A 19 -4.68 -4.97 -12.70
N GLY A 20 -3.94 -3.90 -12.40
CA GLY A 20 -2.73 -3.93 -11.59
C GLY A 20 -2.86 -3.05 -10.36
N LEU A 21 -2.20 -3.46 -9.27
CA LEU A 21 -2.07 -2.68 -8.05
C LEU A 21 -0.60 -2.45 -7.70
N ALA A 22 -0.27 -1.19 -7.42
CA ALA A 22 0.99 -0.80 -6.83
C ALA A 22 0.73 -0.08 -5.50
N ILE A 23 1.45 -0.49 -4.45
CA ILE A 23 1.41 0.15 -3.13
C ILE A 23 2.84 0.57 -2.75
N ASP A 24 3.03 1.86 -2.45
CA ASP A 24 4.22 2.42 -1.79
C ASP A 24 3.82 2.81 -0.37
N ILE A 25 4.46 2.20 0.64
CA ILE A 25 4.27 2.56 2.05
C ILE A 25 5.59 3.02 2.63
N ARG A 26 5.52 4.15 3.34
CA ARG A 26 6.59 4.73 4.14
C ARG A 26 6.17 4.76 5.59
N VAL A 27 7.12 4.37 6.43
CA VAL A 27 6.96 4.36 7.87
C VAL A 27 7.99 5.28 8.48
N ASP A 28 7.50 6.21 9.30
CA ASP A 28 8.31 7.12 10.09
C ASP A 28 7.82 7.08 11.53
N ASN A 29 8.65 6.56 12.43
CA ASN A 29 8.31 6.26 13.82
C ASN A 29 7.04 5.38 13.93
N ASN A 30 5.99 5.90 14.55
CA ASN A 30 4.71 5.24 14.71
C ASN A 30 3.70 5.63 13.62
N LYS A 31 4.11 6.35 12.58
CA LYS A 31 3.24 6.85 11.52
C LYS A 31 3.49 6.09 10.23
N LEU A 32 2.40 5.65 9.62
CA LEU A 32 2.36 5.03 8.31
C LEU A 32 1.74 6.01 7.32
N THR A 33 2.39 6.18 6.17
CA THR A 33 1.85 6.93 5.03
C THR A 33 2.09 6.14 3.77
N GLY A 34 1.23 6.28 2.76
CA GLY A 34 1.44 5.56 1.51
C GLY A 34 0.53 6.03 0.40
N ILE A 35 0.79 5.50 -0.79
CA ILE A 35 -0.02 5.70 -1.98
C ILE A 35 -0.33 4.33 -2.57
N ALA A 36 -1.60 4.06 -2.84
CA ALA A 36 -2.03 2.90 -3.59
C ALA A 36 -2.55 3.36 -4.97
N LYS A 37 -2.07 2.71 -6.02
CA LYS A 37 -2.47 2.95 -7.41
C LYS A 37 -3.12 1.70 -7.96
N LEU A 38 -4.40 1.82 -8.32
CA LEU A 38 -5.15 0.77 -9.01
C LEU A 38 -5.28 1.17 -10.47
N ASN A 39 -4.90 0.29 -11.39
CA ASN A 39 -5.09 0.48 -12.81
C ASN A 39 -6.05 -0.59 -13.33
N GLU A 40 -7.19 -0.17 -13.88
CA GLU A 40 -8.13 -1.03 -14.59
C GLU A 40 -8.10 -0.66 -16.07
N ALA A 41 -7.90 -1.63 -16.96
CA ALA A 41 -7.71 -1.37 -18.40
C ALA A 41 -8.83 -0.53 -19.03
N ASP A 42 -10.07 -0.74 -18.60
CA ASP A 42 -11.26 -0.11 -19.19
C ASP A 42 -11.71 1.15 -18.44
N PHE A 43 -11.20 1.41 -17.23
CA PHE A 43 -11.67 2.49 -16.36
C PHE A 43 -10.56 3.49 -15.95
N GLY A 44 -9.31 3.20 -16.29
CA GLY A 44 -8.16 4.08 -16.04
C GLY A 44 -7.49 3.82 -14.69
N GLN A 45 -6.79 4.84 -14.18
CA GLN A 45 -6.00 4.73 -12.96
C GLN A 45 -6.65 5.51 -11.80
N TYR A 46 -6.80 4.84 -10.67
CA TYR A 46 -7.22 5.41 -9.40
C TYR A 46 -6.03 5.53 -8.44
N GLU A 47 -5.98 6.63 -7.69
CA GLU A 47 -4.95 6.86 -6.68
C GLU A 47 -5.59 7.09 -5.31
N TYR A 48 -5.11 6.36 -4.31
CA TYR A 48 -5.58 6.43 -2.93
C TYR A 48 -4.42 6.81 -2.01
N VAL A 49 -4.66 7.75 -1.11
CA VAL A 49 -3.72 8.14 -0.06
C VAL A 49 -4.00 7.29 1.18
N LEU A 50 -2.96 6.62 1.70
CA LEU A 50 -3.01 5.82 2.91
C LEU A 50 -2.37 6.60 4.07
N SER A 51 -3.02 6.56 5.23
CA SER A 51 -2.47 7.10 6.48
C SER A 51 -2.88 6.23 7.66
N GLY A 52 -1.94 5.93 8.55
CA GLY A 52 -2.21 5.15 9.75
C GLY A 52 -1.14 5.31 10.81
N SER A 53 -1.30 4.56 11.90
CA SER A 53 -0.31 4.43 12.95
C SER A 53 0.05 2.97 13.19
N ILE A 54 1.31 2.71 13.51
CA ILE A 54 1.80 1.39 13.90
C ILE A 54 1.72 1.30 15.41
N ASP A 55 0.89 0.37 15.89
CA ASP A 55 0.89 -0.06 17.28
C ASP A 55 1.72 -1.34 17.36
N VAL A 56 2.92 -1.23 17.91
CA VAL A 56 3.80 -2.38 18.15
C VAL A 56 3.49 -2.90 19.53
N ASP A 57 2.79 -4.04 19.60
CA ASP A 57 2.54 -4.74 20.85
C ASP A 57 3.89 -5.22 21.43
N PRO A 58 4.33 -4.71 22.60
CA PRO A 58 5.69 -4.94 23.11
C PRO A 58 5.99 -6.37 23.58
N LEU A 59 5.13 -7.36 23.30
CA LEU A 59 5.23 -8.74 23.78
C LEU A 59 5.34 -9.82 22.67
N SER A 60 5.64 -9.44 21.43
CA SER A 60 5.86 -10.40 20.31
C SER A 60 7.33 -10.61 19.93
#